data_AF-A0A8T1SLI9-F1
#
_entry.id   AF-A0A8T1SLI9-F1
#
_cell.length_a   1.000
_cell.length_b   1.000
_cell.length_c   1.000
_cell.angle_alpha   90.00
_cell.angle_beta   90.00
_cell.angle_gamma   90.00
#
_symmetry.space_group_name_H-M   'P 1'
#
loop_
_entity.id
_entity.type
_entity.pdbx_description
1 polymer ?
#
loop_
_entity_poly.entity_id
_entity_poly.type
_entity_poly.pdbx_seq_one_letter_code
_entity_poly.pdbx_strand_id
1 'polypeptide(L)'
;MPPVPSISPRSAMALAALLLLLLAPCAAEPPEPAEPPDALFAAGSEAYARGDWPAVILHMERALRARGALRSQLVRCRLRCANSSAWPAGEPGPPPALRDLLFFRQLLRRAACLRACAPGAPSRYLLSEELELEFRKRSPYNYLQVAYFKIHKIDKAVAAAHTFFVGNPDHVEMRQNLEYYQMMAGVKESDFTDLEAKPHMLEFRLGVKFYTEEQPGPAVLHLEKALEEYFVADAECRALCEGPYDYEGYNYLEYSADLVQAITDHYMQVLSCRQSCVTELASQPGRDKPIEDFLPSHFNYLQFAYYNSGNYEKAIECAKTYLLFFPNDEVMNQNLAYYTAVLGERLAAPIGPQENIQVYRQRSLLEKELLFFSYDVFGIPFVDPDTWTPEEVIPKRLREKQKVERETAARISEEIGNLMKEIETLVEEKTKESVDMSVFVREGGPLLYDGLSVAMNSRLLNGSQRVVVDGVISEEECLELQKLTNAAASAGDGYRGKTSLTLPARPSMA
;
A
#
# COMPACT_ATOMS: atom_id res chain seq x y z
N MET A 1 9.03 -35.65 -69.26
CA MET A 1 8.16 -35.01 -68.25
C MET A 1 8.34 -35.78 -66.95
N PRO A 2 8.98 -35.21 -65.92
CA PRO A 2 9.07 -35.86 -64.61
C PRO A 2 7.72 -35.80 -63.89
N PRO A 3 7.41 -36.75 -62.99
CA PRO A 3 6.12 -36.78 -62.31
C PRO A 3 6.07 -35.75 -61.19
N VAL A 4 4.94 -35.06 -61.07
CA VAL A 4 4.61 -34.16 -59.96
C VAL A 4 4.37 -35.02 -58.70
N PRO A 5 5.02 -34.73 -57.55
CA PRO A 5 4.82 -35.53 -56.35
C PRO A 5 3.42 -35.31 -55.78
N SER A 6 2.69 -36.40 -55.55
CA SER A 6 1.39 -36.41 -54.89
C SER A 6 1.58 -36.21 -53.38
N ILE A 7 1.11 -35.08 -52.86
CA ILE A 7 1.10 -34.78 -51.43
C ILE A 7 0.06 -35.68 -50.74
N SER A 8 0.47 -36.40 -49.70
CA SER A 8 -0.43 -37.27 -48.94
C SER A 8 -1.49 -36.47 -48.17
N PRO A 9 -2.71 -36.99 -47.96
CA PRO A 9 -3.76 -36.28 -47.22
C PRO A 9 -3.37 -35.97 -45.76
N ARG A 10 -2.46 -36.75 -45.16
CA ARG A 10 -1.89 -36.48 -43.83
C ARG A 10 -0.93 -35.29 -43.84
N SER A 11 -0.14 -35.13 -44.90
CA SER A 11 0.75 -33.97 -45.09
C SER A 11 -0.05 -32.68 -45.35
N ALA A 12 -1.18 -32.78 -46.06
CA ALA A 12 -2.09 -31.65 -46.26
C ALA A 12 -2.81 -31.22 -44.97
N MET A 13 -3.22 -32.17 -44.11
CA MET A 13 -3.77 -31.85 -42.78
C MET A 13 -2.74 -31.21 -41.84
N ALA A 14 -1.48 -31.69 -41.85
CA ALA A 14 -0.41 -31.10 -41.05
C ALA A 14 -0.07 -29.68 -41.51
N LEU A 15 -0.02 -29.42 -42.83
CA LEU A 15 0.15 -28.06 -43.37
C LEU A 15 -1.06 -27.17 -43.08
N ALA A 16 -2.28 -27.69 -43.13
CA ALA A 16 -3.49 -26.93 -42.79
C ALA A 16 -3.55 -26.58 -41.30
N ALA A 17 -3.16 -27.50 -40.40
CA ALA A 17 -3.05 -27.24 -38.97
C ALA A 17 -1.93 -26.22 -38.65
N LEU A 18 -0.81 -26.28 -39.37
CA LEU A 18 0.27 -25.28 -39.26
C LEU A 18 -0.17 -23.91 -39.81
N LEU A 19 -0.95 -23.87 -40.90
CA LEU A 19 -1.54 -22.64 -41.44
C LEU A 19 -2.61 -22.06 -40.50
N LEU A 20 -3.40 -22.90 -39.83
CA LEU A 20 -4.40 -22.49 -38.83
C LEU A 20 -3.75 -21.96 -37.54
N LEU A 21 -2.56 -22.46 -37.17
CA LEU A 21 -1.74 -21.92 -36.07
C LEU A 21 -1.04 -20.60 -36.46
N LEU A 22 -0.68 -20.43 -37.74
CA LEU A 22 -0.11 -19.18 -38.28
C LEU A 22 -1.17 -18.10 -38.58
N LEU A 23 -2.44 -18.50 -38.70
CA LEU A 23 -3.61 -17.62 -38.89
C LEU A 23 -4.46 -17.47 -37.63
N ALA A 24 -3.97 -17.94 -36.46
CA ALA A 24 -4.52 -17.50 -35.19
C ALA A 24 -4.49 -15.97 -35.23
N PRO A 25 -5.66 -15.28 -35.18
CA PRO A 25 -5.65 -13.84 -35.12
C PRO A 25 -4.79 -13.49 -33.91
N CYS A 26 -3.69 -12.75 -34.12
CA CYS A 26 -3.15 -11.92 -33.05
C CYS A 26 -4.37 -11.26 -32.44
N ALA A 27 -4.75 -11.66 -31.21
CA ALA A 27 -5.92 -11.12 -30.57
C ALA A 27 -5.80 -9.61 -30.69
N ALA A 28 -6.65 -9.00 -31.53
CA ALA A 28 -6.55 -7.57 -31.81
C ALA A 28 -6.57 -6.89 -30.45
N GLU A 29 -5.60 -6.00 -30.21
CA GLU A 29 -5.56 -5.32 -28.92
C GLU A 29 -6.92 -4.65 -28.70
N PRO A 30 -7.52 -4.80 -27.51
CA PRO A 30 -8.77 -4.12 -27.24
C PRO A 30 -8.57 -2.63 -27.46
N PRO A 31 -9.55 -1.94 -28.08
CA PRO A 31 -9.41 -0.53 -28.39
C PRO A 31 -9.18 0.28 -27.12
N GLU A 32 -8.36 1.33 -27.25
CA GLU A 32 -8.15 2.29 -26.16
C GLU A 32 -9.49 2.88 -25.68
N PRO A 33 -9.62 3.21 -24.38
CA PRO A 33 -10.82 3.86 -23.88
C PRO A 33 -11.10 5.17 -24.62
N ALA A 34 -12.36 5.35 -25.06
CA ALA A 34 -12.75 6.52 -25.83
C ALA A 34 -12.59 7.85 -25.06
N GLU A 35 -12.67 7.82 -23.74
CA GLU A 35 -12.48 8.96 -22.83
C GLU A 35 -11.42 8.60 -21.79
N PRO A 36 -10.49 9.52 -21.44
CA PRO A 36 -9.42 9.24 -20.50
C PRO A 36 -9.92 9.26 -19.04
N PRO A 37 -9.25 8.55 -18.11
CA PRO A 37 -9.73 8.39 -16.74
C PRO A 37 -9.84 9.70 -15.95
N ASP A 38 -8.98 10.67 -16.24
CA ASP A 38 -8.96 12.01 -15.61
C ASP A 38 -10.20 12.84 -15.96
N ALA A 39 -10.55 12.93 -17.25
CA ALA A 39 -11.75 13.62 -17.71
C ALA A 39 -13.02 12.97 -17.14
N LEU A 40 -13.05 11.63 -17.09
CA LEU A 40 -14.16 10.89 -16.50
C LEU A 40 -14.28 11.12 -14.99
N PHE A 41 -13.16 11.13 -14.26
CA PHE A 41 -13.16 11.43 -12.83
C PHE A 41 -13.66 12.86 -12.55
N ALA A 42 -13.18 13.85 -13.32
CA ALA A 42 -13.63 15.23 -13.22
C ALA A 42 -15.13 15.39 -13.52
N ALA A 43 -15.63 14.77 -14.60
CA ALA A 43 -17.05 14.79 -14.91
C ALA A 43 -17.90 14.14 -13.80
N GLY A 44 -17.41 13.07 -13.19
CA GLY A 44 -18.05 12.41 -12.06
C GLY A 44 -18.10 13.27 -10.79
N SER A 45 -17.01 13.97 -10.47
CA SER A 45 -16.96 14.86 -9.29
C SER A 45 -17.84 16.10 -9.48
N GLU A 46 -17.89 16.66 -10.68
CA GLU A 46 -18.82 17.74 -11.02
C GLU A 46 -20.29 17.30 -10.95
N ALA A 47 -20.60 16.10 -11.44
CA ALA A 47 -21.95 15.52 -11.33
C ALA A 47 -22.34 15.33 -9.86
N TYR A 48 -21.40 14.94 -9.01
CA TYR A 48 -21.61 14.79 -7.57
C TYR A 48 -21.96 16.13 -6.93
N ALA A 49 -21.24 17.20 -7.28
CA ALA A 49 -21.52 18.55 -6.78
C ALA A 49 -22.92 19.05 -7.18
N ARG A 50 -23.46 18.59 -8.32
CA ARG A 50 -24.83 18.91 -8.78
C ARG A 50 -25.91 17.97 -8.23
N GLY A 51 -25.53 16.89 -7.53
CA GLY A 51 -26.47 15.85 -7.07
C GLY A 51 -27.04 14.97 -8.19
N ASP A 52 -26.37 14.89 -9.34
CA ASP A 52 -26.76 14.03 -10.47
C ASP A 52 -26.20 12.62 -10.28
N TRP A 53 -26.86 11.83 -9.42
CA TRP A 53 -26.39 10.51 -9.02
C TRP A 53 -26.21 9.51 -10.18
N PRO A 54 -27.12 9.43 -11.17
CA PRO A 54 -26.90 8.59 -12.35
C PRO A 54 -25.63 8.95 -13.13
N ALA A 55 -25.34 10.25 -13.30
CA ALA A 55 -24.13 10.69 -13.98
C ALA A 55 -22.87 10.39 -13.15
N VAL A 56 -22.89 10.55 -11.82
CA VAL A 56 -21.77 10.13 -10.94
C VAL A 56 -21.41 8.67 -11.18
N ILE A 57 -22.42 7.78 -11.14
CA ILE A 57 -22.23 6.34 -11.34
C ILE A 57 -21.63 6.08 -12.72
N LEU A 58 -22.21 6.68 -13.77
CA LEU A 58 -21.74 6.49 -15.14
C LEU A 58 -20.27 6.87 -15.28
N HIS A 59 -19.89 8.06 -14.81
CA HIS A 59 -18.55 8.61 -15.00
C HIS A 59 -17.51 7.92 -14.11
N MET A 60 -17.80 7.72 -12.83
CA MET A 60 -16.85 7.07 -11.89
C MET A 60 -16.57 5.61 -12.27
N GLU A 61 -17.59 4.83 -12.65
CA GLU A 61 -17.35 3.47 -13.12
C GLU A 61 -16.58 3.43 -14.45
N ARG A 62 -16.85 4.37 -15.36
CA ARG A 62 -16.08 4.48 -16.60
C ARG A 62 -14.63 4.85 -16.31
N ALA A 63 -14.37 5.74 -15.35
CA ALA A 63 -13.01 6.13 -14.95
C ALA A 63 -12.22 4.91 -14.44
N LEU A 64 -12.82 4.12 -13.54
CA LEU A 64 -12.24 2.88 -13.02
C LEU A 64 -11.96 1.87 -14.13
N ARG A 65 -12.95 1.61 -15.01
CA ARG A 65 -12.78 0.69 -16.15
C ARG A 65 -11.72 1.16 -17.15
N ALA A 66 -11.69 2.46 -17.45
CA ALA A 66 -10.72 3.05 -18.37
C ALA A 66 -9.29 2.91 -17.83
N ARG A 67 -9.07 3.25 -16.55
CA ARG A 67 -7.76 3.09 -15.89
C ARG A 67 -7.32 1.63 -15.85
N GLY A 68 -8.23 0.72 -15.47
CA GLY A 68 -7.97 -0.72 -15.48
C GLY A 68 -7.60 -1.24 -16.87
N ALA A 69 -8.35 -0.85 -17.90
CA ALA A 69 -8.09 -1.27 -19.28
C ALA A 69 -6.72 -0.79 -19.79
N LEU A 70 -6.36 0.48 -19.53
CA LEU A 70 -5.06 1.04 -19.90
C LEU A 70 -3.91 0.30 -19.21
N ARG A 71 -4.04 0.06 -17.90
CA ARG A 71 -3.05 -0.71 -17.13
C ARG A 71 -2.91 -2.13 -17.70
N SER A 72 -4.01 -2.85 -17.91
CA SER A 72 -3.99 -4.22 -18.45
C SER A 72 -3.45 -4.29 -19.88
N GLN A 73 -3.69 -3.29 -20.72
CA GLN A 73 -3.10 -3.21 -22.07
C GLN A 73 -1.58 -3.02 -21.97
N LEU A 74 -1.13 -2.07 -21.15
CA LEU A 74 0.29 -1.78 -20.95
C LEU A 74 1.04 -2.99 -20.40
N VAL A 75 0.53 -3.63 -19.35
CA VAL A 75 1.09 -4.86 -18.75
C VAL A 75 1.26 -5.95 -19.81
N ARG A 76 0.19 -6.29 -20.54
CA ARG A 76 0.22 -7.33 -21.56
C ARG A 76 1.24 -7.03 -22.66
N CYS A 77 1.33 -5.77 -23.10
CA CYS A 77 2.30 -5.38 -24.10
C CYS A 77 3.74 -5.52 -23.59
N ARG A 78 4.04 -5.01 -22.39
CA ARG A 78 5.38 -5.08 -21.80
C ARG A 78 5.84 -6.50 -21.50
N LEU A 79 4.94 -7.38 -21.04
CA LEU A 79 5.23 -8.81 -20.86
C LEU A 79 5.61 -9.49 -22.18
N ARG A 80 4.89 -9.19 -23.28
CA ARG A 80 5.27 -9.70 -24.62
C ARG A 80 6.62 -9.18 -25.07
N CYS A 81 6.91 -7.89 -24.85
CA CYS A 81 8.21 -7.31 -25.17
C CYS A 81 9.35 -7.98 -24.39
N ALA A 82 9.16 -8.25 -23.10
CA ALA A 82 10.14 -8.95 -22.28
C ALA A 82 10.51 -10.32 -22.87
N ASN A 83 9.51 -11.13 -23.22
CA ASN A 83 9.70 -12.47 -23.78
C ASN A 83 10.37 -12.47 -25.16
N SER A 84 10.09 -11.47 -26.00
CA SER A 84 10.68 -11.35 -27.34
C SER A 84 12.17 -10.98 -27.35
N SER A 85 12.68 -10.44 -26.24
CA SER A 85 14.04 -9.92 -26.11
C SER A 85 15.00 -10.87 -25.37
N ALA A 86 14.50 -12.02 -24.89
CA ALA A 86 15.30 -13.00 -24.18
C ALA A 86 16.35 -13.66 -25.09
N TRP A 87 17.56 -13.86 -24.57
CA TRP A 87 18.56 -14.67 -25.27
C TRP A 87 18.10 -16.14 -25.27
N PRO A 88 18.16 -16.88 -26.39
CA PRO A 88 17.73 -18.27 -26.43
C PRO A 88 18.50 -19.11 -25.41
N ALA A 89 17.77 -19.83 -24.56
CA ALA A 89 18.38 -20.74 -23.60
C ALA A 89 19.14 -21.86 -24.35
N GLY A 90 20.41 -22.09 -23.96
CA GLY A 90 21.24 -23.16 -24.52
C GLY A 90 22.12 -22.78 -25.71
N GLU A 91 22.07 -21.55 -26.22
CA GLU A 91 23.05 -21.08 -27.22
C GLU A 91 24.35 -20.60 -26.56
N PRO A 92 25.53 -20.90 -27.15
CA PRO A 92 26.80 -20.35 -26.69
C PRO A 92 26.71 -18.83 -26.59
N GLY A 93 27.19 -18.31 -25.45
CA GLY A 93 27.28 -16.87 -25.25
C GLY A 93 28.10 -16.22 -26.37
N PRO A 94 27.81 -14.96 -26.73
CA PRO A 94 28.52 -14.31 -27.81
C PRO A 94 30.02 -14.17 -27.52
N PRO A 95 30.87 -14.11 -28.57
CA PRO A 95 32.29 -13.82 -28.42
C PRO A 95 32.49 -12.54 -27.58
N PRO A 96 33.50 -12.47 -26.69
CA PRO A 96 33.72 -11.32 -25.82
C PRO A 96 33.71 -9.98 -26.56
N ALA A 97 34.35 -9.92 -27.73
CA ALA A 97 34.43 -8.72 -28.57
C ALA A 97 33.08 -8.25 -29.14
N LEU A 98 32.04 -9.09 -29.17
CA LEU A 98 30.71 -8.78 -29.68
C LEU A 98 29.65 -8.64 -28.58
N ARG A 99 30.01 -8.90 -27.31
CA ARG A 99 29.06 -8.93 -26.20
C ARG A 99 28.29 -7.63 -26.07
N ASP A 100 28.99 -6.50 -26.10
CA ASP A 100 28.38 -5.16 -25.93
C ASP A 100 27.44 -4.84 -27.10
N LEU A 101 27.89 -5.07 -28.34
CA LEU A 101 27.07 -4.82 -29.53
C LEU A 101 25.81 -5.69 -29.55
N LEU A 102 25.91 -6.93 -29.09
CA LEU A 102 24.77 -7.84 -29.05
C LEU A 102 23.81 -7.52 -27.91
N PHE A 103 24.32 -7.09 -26.75
CA PHE A 103 23.52 -6.53 -25.67
C PHE A 103 22.72 -5.32 -26.15
N PHE A 104 23.39 -4.31 -26.72
CA PHE A 104 22.72 -3.10 -27.21
C PHE A 104 21.77 -3.40 -28.37
N ARG A 105 22.06 -4.38 -29.23
CA ARG A 105 21.12 -4.82 -30.27
C ARG A 105 19.81 -5.35 -29.66
N GLN A 106 19.87 -6.15 -28.60
CA GLN A 106 18.65 -6.62 -27.92
C GLN A 106 17.96 -5.50 -27.16
N LEU A 107 18.72 -4.60 -26.52
CA LEU A 107 18.18 -3.43 -25.85
C LEU A 107 17.41 -2.52 -26.82
N LEU A 108 17.96 -2.25 -28.01
CA LEU A 108 17.30 -1.46 -29.07
C LEU A 108 15.99 -2.11 -29.54
N ARG A 109 15.96 -3.43 -29.69
CA ARG A 109 14.73 -4.17 -30.04
C ARG A 109 13.68 -4.08 -28.93
N ARG A 110 14.09 -4.25 -27.68
CA ARG A 110 13.20 -4.10 -26.51
C ARG A 110 12.67 -2.68 -26.42
N ALA A 111 13.52 -1.67 -26.58
CA ALA A 111 13.13 -0.26 -26.56
C ALA A 111 12.13 0.07 -27.68
N ALA A 112 12.34 -0.44 -28.90
CA ALA A 112 11.39 -0.29 -30.00
C ALA A 112 10.02 -0.93 -29.68
N CYS A 113 10.02 -2.11 -29.06
CA CYS A 113 8.79 -2.77 -28.62
C CYS A 113 8.07 -1.98 -27.52
N LEU A 114 8.79 -1.55 -26.47
CA LEU A 114 8.22 -0.78 -25.36
C LEU A 114 7.65 0.57 -25.83
N ARG A 115 8.30 1.23 -26.79
CA ARG A 115 7.79 2.45 -27.41
C ARG A 115 6.43 2.23 -28.09
N ALA A 116 6.22 1.06 -28.69
CA ALA A 116 4.94 0.69 -29.30
C ALA A 116 3.84 0.33 -28.28
N CYS A 117 4.19 0.15 -26.99
CA CYS A 117 3.21 -0.09 -25.93
C CYS A 117 2.56 1.20 -25.40
N ALA A 118 3.11 2.37 -25.71
CA ALA A 118 2.49 3.64 -25.34
C ALA A 118 1.22 3.84 -26.19
N PRO A 119 0.14 4.39 -25.61
CA PRO A 119 -1.06 4.67 -26.37
C PRO A 119 -0.80 5.72 -27.45
N GLY A 120 -1.64 5.80 -28.48
CA GLY A 120 -1.44 6.68 -29.64
C GLY A 120 -1.32 8.17 -29.27
N ALA A 121 -1.91 8.57 -28.14
CA ALA A 121 -1.74 9.87 -27.51
C ALA A 121 -1.36 9.71 -26.02
N PRO A 122 -0.06 9.55 -25.67
CA PRO A 122 0.37 9.27 -24.30
C PRO A 122 -0.05 10.34 -23.30
N SER A 123 0.05 11.61 -23.68
CA SER A 123 -0.35 12.74 -22.84
C SER A 123 -1.83 12.74 -22.49
N ARG A 124 -2.68 12.14 -23.33
CA ARG A 124 -4.14 12.07 -23.11
C ARG A 124 -4.49 11.16 -21.93
N TYR A 125 -3.70 10.13 -21.68
CA TYR A 125 -3.97 9.11 -20.66
C TYR A 125 -3.01 9.20 -19.48
N LEU A 126 -2.13 10.22 -19.47
CA LEU A 126 -1.21 10.47 -18.37
C LEU A 126 -2.00 11.07 -17.20
N LEU A 127 -2.01 10.36 -16.08
CA LEU A 127 -2.62 10.84 -14.84
C LEU A 127 -1.60 11.67 -14.07
N SER A 128 -2.06 12.74 -13.40
CA SER A 128 -1.24 13.44 -12.42
C SER A 128 -0.97 12.53 -11.22
N GLU A 129 0.12 12.78 -10.49
CA GLU A 129 0.46 12.04 -9.28
C GLU A 129 -0.68 12.12 -8.23
N GLU A 130 -1.31 13.29 -8.11
CA GLU A 130 -2.44 13.54 -7.22
C GLU A 130 -3.64 12.65 -7.58
N LEU A 131 -3.97 12.55 -8.86
CA LEU A 131 -5.10 11.73 -9.31
C LEU A 131 -4.78 10.24 -9.21
N GLU A 132 -3.55 9.83 -9.51
CA GLU A 132 -3.10 8.45 -9.30
C GLU A 132 -3.21 8.06 -7.82
N LEU A 133 -2.91 8.98 -6.90
CA LEU A 133 -3.12 8.81 -5.47
C LEU A 133 -4.61 8.67 -5.11
N GLU A 134 -5.51 9.46 -5.69
CA GLU A 134 -6.96 9.33 -5.48
C GLU A 134 -7.47 7.94 -5.86
N PHE A 135 -7.00 7.39 -6.99
CA PHE A 135 -7.34 6.03 -7.35
C PHE A 135 -6.71 4.98 -6.42
N ARG A 136 -5.46 5.15 -5.99
CA ARG A 136 -4.80 4.26 -5.02
C ARG A 136 -5.53 4.25 -3.67
N LYS A 137 -6.04 5.41 -3.24
CA LYS A 137 -6.92 5.58 -2.07
C LYS A 137 -8.36 5.11 -2.32
N ARG A 138 -8.68 4.58 -3.50
CA ARG A 138 -10.02 4.08 -3.85
C ARG A 138 -11.10 5.17 -3.75
N SER A 139 -10.74 6.45 -3.87
CA SER A 139 -11.67 7.58 -3.76
C SER A 139 -12.90 7.51 -4.69
N PRO A 140 -12.83 6.98 -5.94
CA PRO A 140 -14.02 6.80 -6.76
C PRO A 140 -15.15 6.04 -6.07
N TYR A 141 -14.84 5.08 -5.20
CA TYR A 141 -15.84 4.31 -4.47
C TYR A 141 -16.54 5.12 -3.37
N ASN A 142 -15.90 6.15 -2.82
CA ASN A 142 -16.54 7.08 -1.91
C ASN A 142 -17.63 7.92 -2.62
N TYR A 143 -17.41 8.29 -3.89
CA TYR A 143 -18.46 8.90 -4.71
C TYR A 143 -19.56 7.90 -5.06
N LEU A 144 -19.17 6.68 -5.48
CA LEU A 144 -20.11 5.64 -5.89
C LEU A 144 -21.03 5.20 -4.76
N GLN A 145 -20.54 5.05 -3.53
CA GLN A 145 -21.38 4.59 -2.42
C GLN A 145 -22.53 5.55 -2.14
N VAL A 146 -22.27 6.87 -2.13
CA VAL A 146 -23.32 7.88 -1.94
C VAL A 146 -24.29 7.85 -3.12
N ALA A 147 -23.78 7.83 -4.35
CA ALA A 147 -24.63 7.86 -5.54
C ALA A 147 -25.53 6.62 -5.61
N TYR A 148 -25.00 5.44 -5.30
CA TYR A 148 -25.77 4.20 -5.25
C TYR A 148 -26.83 4.20 -4.15
N PHE A 149 -26.48 4.71 -2.97
CA PHE A 149 -27.43 4.87 -1.88
C PHE A 149 -28.60 5.78 -2.27
N LYS A 150 -28.31 6.93 -2.90
CA LYS A 150 -29.32 7.91 -3.32
C LYS A 150 -30.30 7.40 -4.36
N ILE A 151 -29.93 6.38 -5.15
CA ILE A 151 -30.83 5.74 -6.13
C ILE A 151 -31.37 4.38 -5.65
N HIS A 152 -31.27 4.10 -4.35
CA HIS A 152 -31.76 2.87 -3.71
C HIS A 152 -31.15 1.55 -4.22
N LYS A 153 -29.90 1.58 -4.73
CA LYS A 153 -29.11 0.38 -5.03
C LYS A 153 -28.19 0.06 -3.84
N ILE A 154 -28.81 -0.44 -2.77
CA ILE A 154 -28.14 -0.58 -1.47
C ILE A 154 -26.98 -1.59 -1.53
N ASP A 155 -27.18 -2.75 -2.16
CA ASP A 155 -26.15 -3.77 -2.40
C ASP A 155 -24.84 -3.17 -2.99
N LYS A 156 -24.97 -2.36 -4.03
CA LYS A 156 -23.83 -1.68 -4.66
C LYS A 156 -23.24 -0.57 -3.80
N ALA A 157 -24.07 0.12 -3.02
CA ALA A 157 -23.60 1.13 -2.08
C ALA A 157 -22.72 0.50 -1.00
N VAL A 158 -23.14 -0.64 -0.44
CA VAL A 158 -22.36 -1.41 0.55
C VAL A 158 -21.04 -1.87 -0.05
N ALA A 159 -21.05 -2.48 -1.24
CA ALA A 159 -19.82 -2.94 -1.88
C ALA A 159 -18.84 -1.78 -2.16
N ALA A 160 -19.32 -0.64 -2.63
CA ALA A 160 -18.48 0.55 -2.85
C ALA A 160 -17.94 1.12 -1.52
N ALA A 161 -18.78 1.24 -0.50
CA ALA A 161 -18.37 1.71 0.82
C ALA A 161 -17.31 0.79 1.45
N HIS A 162 -17.52 -0.52 1.36
CA HIS A 162 -16.57 -1.53 1.84
C HIS A 162 -15.25 -1.44 1.08
N THR A 163 -15.30 -1.38 -0.26
CA THR A 163 -14.10 -1.23 -1.11
C THR A 163 -13.26 -0.01 -0.71
N PHE A 164 -13.90 1.15 -0.49
CA PHE A 164 -13.22 2.36 -0.02
C PHE A 164 -12.64 2.19 1.39
N PHE A 165 -13.43 1.65 2.33
CA PHE A 165 -13.03 1.48 3.72
C PHE A 165 -11.84 0.52 3.89
N VAL A 166 -11.80 -0.59 3.13
CA VAL A 166 -10.66 -1.49 3.14
C VAL A 166 -9.38 -0.71 2.79
N GLY A 167 -9.42 0.21 1.82
CA GLY A 167 -8.29 1.09 1.49
C GLY A 167 -7.98 2.19 2.51
N ASN A 168 -8.92 2.52 3.39
CA ASN A 168 -8.87 3.66 4.31
C ASN A 168 -9.51 3.29 5.67
N PRO A 169 -8.87 2.41 6.45
CA PRO A 169 -9.44 1.83 7.68
C PRO A 169 -9.71 2.87 8.79
N ASP A 170 -8.95 3.98 8.78
CA ASP A 170 -9.05 5.05 9.75
C ASP A 170 -10.12 6.09 9.41
N HIS A 171 -10.80 5.94 8.27
CA HIS A 171 -11.84 6.87 7.86
C HIS A 171 -13.12 6.68 8.70
N VAL A 172 -13.29 7.55 9.69
CA VAL A 172 -14.34 7.48 10.72
C VAL A 172 -15.74 7.51 10.11
N GLU A 173 -16.01 8.43 9.18
CA GLU A 173 -17.33 8.58 8.56
C GLU A 173 -17.71 7.35 7.74
N MET A 174 -16.76 6.73 7.05
CA MET A 174 -17.06 5.52 6.28
C MET A 174 -17.36 4.33 7.21
N ARG A 175 -16.65 4.22 8.34
CA ARG A 175 -16.94 3.21 9.36
C ARG A 175 -18.39 3.31 9.85
N GLN A 176 -18.83 4.53 10.17
CA GLN A 176 -20.21 4.80 10.57
C GLN A 176 -21.22 4.47 9.47
N ASN A 177 -20.90 4.76 8.21
CA ASN A 177 -21.76 4.40 7.08
C ASN A 177 -21.91 2.87 6.93
N LEU A 178 -20.82 2.11 7.11
CA LEU A 178 -20.84 0.65 7.06
C LEU A 178 -21.64 0.04 8.21
N GLU A 179 -21.45 0.54 9.44
CA GLU A 179 -22.27 0.16 10.60
C GLU A 179 -23.75 0.45 10.35
N TYR A 180 -24.08 1.59 9.75
CA TYR A 180 -25.45 1.92 9.36
C TYR A 180 -25.99 0.93 8.32
N TYR A 181 -25.24 0.63 7.26
CA TYR A 181 -25.65 -0.34 6.24
C TYR A 181 -25.88 -1.74 6.81
N GLN A 182 -25.05 -2.17 7.75
CA GLN A 182 -25.20 -3.47 8.40
C GLN A 182 -26.54 -3.62 9.15
N MET A 183 -27.10 -2.51 9.64
CA MET A 183 -28.38 -2.49 10.35
C MET A 183 -29.60 -2.37 9.41
N MET A 184 -29.40 -2.13 8.12
CA MET A 184 -30.50 -1.98 7.16
C MET A 184 -31.13 -3.33 6.79
N ALA A 185 -32.46 -3.37 6.75
CA ALA A 185 -33.19 -4.55 6.31
C ALA A 185 -32.87 -4.89 4.84
N GLY A 186 -32.48 -6.15 4.60
CA GLY A 186 -32.18 -6.66 3.26
C GLY A 186 -30.71 -6.64 2.87
N VAL A 187 -29.84 -5.98 3.65
CA VAL A 187 -28.38 -6.06 3.49
C VAL A 187 -27.87 -7.38 4.04
N LYS A 188 -26.97 -8.03 3.30
CA LYS A 188 -26.35 -9.31 3.67
C LYS A 188 -24.86 -9.14 3.85
N GLU A 189 -24.25 -10.05 4.60
CA GLU A 189 -22.79 -10.12 4.74
C GLU A 189 -22.09 -10.25 3.37
N SER A 190 -22.72 -10.95 2.41
CA SER A 190 -22.21 -11.07 1.03
C SER A 190 -22.09 -9.73 0.27
N ASP A 191 -22.81 -8.69 0.71
CA ASP A 191 -22.79 -7.38 0.04
C ASP A 191 -21.51 -6.58 0.39
N PHE A 192 -20.81 -6.96 1.46
CA PHE A 192 -19.54 -6.38 1.90
C PHE A 192 -18.38 -6.99 1.13
N THR A 193 -18.36 -6.75 -0.18
CA THR A 193 -17.30 -7.24 -1.08
C THR A 193 -16.29 -6.14 -1.39
N ASP A 194 -14.99 -6.46 -1.34
CA ASP A 194 -13.93 -5.59 -1.87
C ASP A 194 -13.84 -5.79 -3.40
N LEU A 195 -14.27 -4.79 -4.16
CA LEU A 195 -14.29 -4.80 -5.62
C LEU A 195 -12.89 -4.69 -6.24
N GLU A 196 -11.88 -4.33 -5.44
CA GLU A 196 -10.48 -4.29 -5.86
C GLU A 196 -9.62 -5.30 -5.11
N ALA A 197 -10.23 -6.38 -4.61
CA ALA A 197 -9.50 -7.47 -3.98
C ALA A 197 -8.48 -8.08 -4.97
N LYS A 198 -7.21 -8.15 -4.55
CA LYS A 198 -6.16 -8.79 -5.35
C LYS A 198 -6.34 -10.32 -5.28
N PRO A 199 -6.37 -11.05 -6.41
CA PRO A 199 -6.63 -12.49 -6.43
C PRO A 199 -5.70 -13.30 -5.53
N HIS A 200 -4.39 -13.05 -5.60
CA HIS A 200 -3.40 -13.77 -4.79
C HIS A 200 -3.61 -13.58 -3.27
N MET A 201 -4.04 -12.38 -2.86
CA MET A 201 -4.32 -12.08 -1.45
C MET A 201 -5.62 -12.71 -0.98
N LEU A 202 -6.64 -12.75 -1.84
CA LEU A 202 -7.92 -13.39 -1.53
C LEU A 202 -7.71 -14.89 -1.28
N GLU A 203 -7.05 -15.56 -2.22
CA GLU A 203 -6.72 -16.98 -2.13
C GLU A 203 -5.83 -17.28 -0.93
N PHE A 204 -4.82 -16.45 -0.66
CA PHE A 204 -3.97 -16.62 0.51
C PHE A 204 -4.76 -16.54 1.83
N ARG A 205 -5.64 -15.54 1.97
CA ARG A 205 -6.46 -15.38 3.17
C ARG A 205 -7.43 -16.56 3.37
N LEU A 206 -8.05 -17.04 2.30
CA LEU A 206 -8.89 -18.24 2.35
C LEU A 206 -8.07 -19.47 2.75
N GLY A 207 -6.88 -19.64 2.18
CA GLY A 207 -5.94 -20.70 2.51
C GLY A 207 -5.54 -20.71 3.98
N VAL A 208 -5.16 -19.55 4.53
CA VAL A 208 -4.82 -19.40 5.95
C VAL A 208 -6.04 -19.61 6.85
N LYS A 209 -7.24 -19.17 6.43
CA LYS A 209 -8.48 -19.45 7.16
C LYS A 209 -8.73 -20.95 7.27
N PHE A 210 -8.70 -21.69 6.16
CA PHE A 210 -8.90 -23.13 6.17
C PHE A 210 -7.79 -23.88 6.92
N TYR A 211 -6.55 -23.40 6.84
CA TYR A 211 -5.45 -23.90 7.66
C TYR A 211 -5.76 -23.77 9.16
N THR A 212 -6.25 -22.60 9.57
CA THR A 212 -6.61 -22.30 10.96
C THR A 212 -7.80 -23.11 11.45
N GLU A 213 -8.74 -23.41 10.55
CA GLU A 213 -9.90 -24.29 10.79
C GLU A 213 -9.55 -25.79 10.68
N GLU A 214 -8.26 -26.14 10.57
CA GLU A 214 -7.76 -27.52 10.47
C GLU A 214 -8.35 -28.31 9.28
N GLN A 215 -8.64 -27.62 8.17
CA GLN A 215 -9.14 -28.21 6.93
C GLN A 215 -8.02 -28.26 5.87
N PRO A 216 -7.19 -29.33 5.86
CA PRO A 216 -5.94 -29.32 5.09
C PRO A 216 -6.17 -29.37 3.58
N GLY A 217 -7.21 -30.06 3.10
CA GLY A 217 -7.53 -30.14 1.66
C GLY A 217 -7.85 -28.76 1.05
N PRO A 218 -8.87 -28.04 1.55
CA PRO A 218 -9.17 -26.68 1.12
C PRO A 218 -7.99 -25.70 1.33
N ALA A 219 -7.24 -25.84 2.42
CA ALA A 219 -6.06 -25.01 2.68
C ALA A 219 -5.00 -25.16 1.58
N VAL A 220 -4.65 -26.40 1.21
CA VAL A 220 -3.74 -26.69 0.09
C VAL A 220 -4.25 -26.06 -1.20
N LEU A 221 -5.52 -26.27 -1.54
CA LEU A 221 -6.11 -25.77 -2.78
C LEU A 221 -5.97 -24.24 -2.90
N HIS A 222 -6.34 -23.51 -1.86
CA HIS A 222 -6.30 -22.05 -1.87
C HIS A 222 -4.87 -21.49 -1.77
N LEU A 223 -3.97 -22.12 -1.00
CA LEU A 223 -2.58 -21.65 -0.88
C LEU A 223 -1.75 -21.90 -2.16
N GLU A 224 -1.96 -23.03 -2.84
CA GLU A 224 -1.36 -23.28 -4.16
C GLU A 224 -1.90 -22.28 -5.18
N LYS A 225 -3.21 -22.02 -5.17
CA LYS A 225 -3.82 -21.02 -6.05
C LYS A 225 -3.28 -19.60 -5.75
N ALA A 226 -3.05 -19.28 -4.48
CA ALA A 226 -2.44 -18.03 -4.07
C ALA A 226 -1.02 -17.86 -4.64
N LEU A 227 -0.21 -18.93 -4.64
CA LEU A 227 1.13 -18.92 -5.25
C LEU A 227 1.07 -18.72 -6.77
N GLU A 228 0.15 -19.37 -7.48
CA GLU A 228 -0.03 -19.14 -8.92
C GLU A 228 -0.35 -17.67 -9.22
N GLU A 229 -1.34 -17.12 -8.54
CA GLU A 229 -1.77 -15.73 -8.73
C GLU A 229 -0.70 -14.73 -8.24
N TYR A 230 0.10 -15.09 -7.24
CA TYR A 230 1.24 -14.27 -6.78
C TYR A 230 2.24 -14.03 -7.90
N PHE A 231 2.63 -15.08 -8.64
CA PHE A 231 3.59 -14.93 -9.74
C PHE A 231 3.01 -14.18 -10.94
N VAL A 232 1.69 -14.28 -11.16
CA VAL A 232 1.01 -13.41 -12.13
C VAL A 232 1.15 -11.96 -11.68
N ALA A 233 0.76 -11.63 -10.45
CA ALA A 233 0.85 -10.28 -9.90
C ALA A 233 2.30 -9.73 -9.87
N ASP A 234 3.30 -10.57 -9.57
CA ASP A 234 4.72 -10.19 -9.56
C ASP A 234 5.17 -9.81 -10.98
N ALA A 235 4.84 -10.65 -11.96
CA ALA A 235 5.16 -10.38 -13.35
C ALA A 235 4.51 -9.08 -13.86
N GLU A 236 3.24 -8.84 -13.53
CA GLU A 236 2.54 -7.62 -13.91
C GLU A 236 3.16 -6.36 -13.26
N CYS A 237 3.43 -6.41 -11.96
CA CYS A 237 4.08 -5.30 -11.25
C CYS A 237 5.46 -4.99 -11.85
N ARG A 238 6.29 -6.01 -12.05
CA ARG A 238 7.66 -5.86 -12.57
C ARG A 238 7.68 -5.37 -14.03
N ALA A 239 6.67 -5.70 -14.82
CA ALA A 239 6.52 -5.17 -16.18
C ALA A 239 6.22 -3.66 -16.16
N LEU A 240 5.49 -3.18 -15.16
CA LEU A 240 5.15 -1.76 -15.02
C LEU A 240 6.33 -0.88 -14.58
N CYS A 241 7.39 -1.47 -14.04
CA CYS A 241 8.62 -0.75 -13.70
C CYS A 241 9.41 -0.20 -14.89
N GLU A 242 9.19 -0.67 -16.12
CA GLU A 242 9.90 -0.19 -17.32
C GLU A 242 9.34 1.14 -17.86
N GLY A 243 9.37 2.17 -17.02
CA GLY A 243 8.87 3.52 -17.29
C GLY A 243 9.97 4.54 -17.67
N PRO A 244 9.60 5.82 -17.88
CA PRO A 244 10.57 6.90 -18.04
C PRO A 244 11.39 7.11 -16.75
N TYR A 245 12.55 7.76 -16.88
CA TYR A 245 13.36 8.13 -15.72
C TYR A 245 12.55 9.15 -14.91
N ASP A 246 12.44 8.90 -13.61
CA ASP A 246 11.74 9.80 -12.71
C ASP A 246 12.76 10.75 -12.09
N TYR A 247 12.63 12.03 -12.41
CA TYR A 247 13.52 13.05 -11.86
C TYR A 247 12.93 13.54 -10.55
N GLU A 248 13.67 13.39 -9.46
CA GLU A 248 13.26 13.97 -8.17
C GLU A 248 13.15 15.49 -8.29
N GLY A 249 11.91 16.02 -8.28
CA GLY A 249 11.63 17.44 -8.36
C GLY A 249 12.23 18.12 -9.60
N TYR A 250 13.03 19.17 -9.39
CA TYR A 250 13.65 19.94 -10.47
C TYR A 250 15.03 19.41 -10.90
N ASN A 251 15.44 18.23 -10.41
CA ASN A 251 16.75 17.65 -10.70
C ASN A 251 17.00 17.41 -12.20
N TYR A 252 15.94 17.36 -13.03
CA TYR A 252 16.06 17.29 -14.48
C TYR A 252 16.80 18.49 -15.11
N LEU A 253 16.80 19.66 -14.44
CA LEU A 253 17.52 20.85 -14.91
C LEU A 253 19.04 20.73 -14.73
N GLU A 254 19.46 19.99 -13.71
CA GLU A 254 20.87 19.84 -13.31
C GLU A 254 21.44 18.46 -13.70
N TYR A 255 20.60 17.57 -14.25
CA TYR A 255 21.00 16.23 -14.66
C TYR A 255 21.94 16.27 -15.86
N SER A 256 23.22 16.02 -15.58
CA SER A 256 24.29 15.91 -16.57
C SER A 256 25.03 14.59 -16.39
N ALA A 257 24.54 13.54 -17.04
CA ALA A 257 25.13 12.21 -17.02
C ALA A 257 25.72 11.84 -18.39
N ASP A 258 26.86 11.13 -18.38
CA ASP A 258 27.31 10.42 -19.58
C ASP A 258 26.42 9.21 -19.90
N LEU A 259 26.68 8.51 -21.01
CA LEU A 259 25.86 7.37 -21.44
C LEU A 259 25.81 6.25 -20.38
N VAL A 260 26.93 5.94 -19.73
CA VAL A 260 27.03 4.81 -18.80
C VAL A 260 26.34 5.18 -17.49
N GLN A 261 26.53 6.41 -17.03
CA GLN A 261 25.81 6.96 -15.87
C GLN A 261 24.29 6.95 -16.12
N ALA A 262 23.84 7.47 -17.26
CA ALA A 262 22.41 7.50 -17.59
C ALA A 262 21.76 6.11 -17.67
N ILE A 263 22.48 5.12 -18.22
CA ILE A 263 22.02 3.72 -18.21
C ILE A 263 21.97 3.19 -16.78
N THR A 264 22.98 3.48 -15.96
CA THR A 264 23.09 3.00 -14.58
C THR A 264 21.96 3.56 -13.73
N ASP A 265 21.80 4.88 -13.68
CA ASP A 265 20.78 5.56 -12.89
C ASP A 265 19.38 5.02 -13.22
N HIS A 266 19.08 4.96 -14.51
CA HIS A 266 17.77 4.49 -14.97
C HIS A 266 17.55 3.00 -14.70
N TYR A 267 18.57 2.16 -14.90
CA TYR A 267 18.45 0.73 -14.62
C TYR A 267 18.30 0.46 -13.12
N MET A 268 19.00 1.22 -12.26
CA MET A 268 18.84 1.11 -10.80
C MET A 268 17.45 1.53 -10.36
N GLN A 269 16.85 2.57 -10.94
CA GLN A 269 15.44 2.92 -10.70
C GLN A 269 14.50 1.75 -11.05
N VAL A 270 14.70 1.12 -12.23
CA VAL A 270 13.89 -0.03 -12.66
C VAL A 270 14.06 -1.22 -11.72
N LEU A 271 15.29 -1.53 -11.29
CA LEU A 271 15.55 -2.62 -10.34
C LEU A 271 14.95 -2.34 -8.97
N SER A 272 15.07 -1.11 -8.47
CA SER A 272 14.49 -0.68 -7.20
C SER A 272 12.96 -0.84 -7.23
N CYS A 273 12.29 -0.38 -8.29
CA CYS A 273 10.86 -0.61 -8.49
C CYS A 273 10.49 -2.10 -8.49
N ARG A 274 11.29 -2.93 -9.19
CA ARG A 274 11.05 -4.38 -9.28
C ARG A 274 11.19 -5.09 -7.94
N GLN A 275 12.12 -4.66 -7.10
CA GLN A 275 12.28 -5.19 -5.74
C GLN A 275 11.13 -4.72 -4.84
N SER A 276 10.67 -3.47 -4.99
CA SER A 276 9.52 -2.92 -4.27
C SER A 276 8.19 -3.65 -4.58
N CYS A 277 8.09 -4.40 -5.68
CA CYS A 277 6.92 -5.24 -5.96
C CYS A 277 6.63 -6.24 -4.83
N VAL A 278 7.65 -6.77 -4.14
CA VAL A 278 7.46 -7.68 -2.99
C VAL A 278 6.60 -7.02 -1.92
N THR A 279 6.91 -5.77 -1.59
CA THR A 279 6.16 -4.93 -0.64
C THR A 279 4.75 -4.64 -1.15
N GLU A 280 4.57 -4.31 -2.43
CA GLU A 280 3.24 -4.02 -3.01
C GLU A 280 2.33 -5.26 -3.00
N LEU A 281 2.89 -6.44 -3.29
CA LEU A 281 2.16 -7.69 -3.30
C LEU A 281 1.81 -8.17 -1.90
N ALA A 282 2.66 -7.92 -0.91
CA ALA A 282 2.44 -8.24 0.50
C ALA A 282 1.57 -7.21 1.24
N SER A 283 1.43 -6.00 0.68
CA SER A 283 0.62 -4.93 1.24
C SER A 283 -0.86 -5.27 1.21
N GLN A 284 -1.53 -5.04 2.33
CA GLN A 284 -2.97 -5.18 2.46
C GLN A 284 -3.59 -3.82 2.73
N PRO A 285 -4.65 -3.45 1.99
CA PRO A 285 -5.39 -2.26 2.35
C PRO A 285 -5.99 -2.48 3.75
N GLY A 286 -5.81 -1.51 4.65
CA GLY A 286 -6.23 -1.60 6.04
C GLY A 286 -5.12 -1.85 7.06
N ARG A 287 -3.90 -2.17 6.61
CA ARG A 287 -2.76 -2.51 7.46
C ARG A 287 -1.56 -1.63 7.09
N ASP A 288 -0.97 -0.97 8.09
CA ASP A 288 0.15 -0.04 7.87
C ASP A 288 1.42 -0.73 7.37
N LYS A 289 1.61 -2.01 7.75
CA LYS A 289 2.78 -2.80 7.38
C LYS A 289 2.40 -3.97 6.47
N PRO A 290 3.15 -4.21 5.39
CA PRO A 290 3.02 -5.41 4.57
C PRO A 290 3.13 -6.69 5.42
N ILE A 291 2.60 -7.80 4.91
CA ILE A 291 2.85 -9.11 5.54
C ILE A 291 4.34 -9.43 5.40
N GLU A 292 5.00 -9.65 6.54
CA GLU A 292 6.40 -10.07 6.58
C GLU A 292 6.57 -11.43 5.92
N ASP A 293 7.63 -11.56 5.11
CA ASP A 293 8.01 -12.80 4.43
C ASP A 293 6.85 -13.46 3.67
N PHE A 294 6.04 -12.63 3.00
CA PHE A 294 4.79 -13.05 2.39
C PHE A 294 4.94 -14.26 1.46
N LEU A 295 5.89 -14.24 0.52
CA LEU A 295 6.14 -15.39 -0.35
C LEU A 295 6.62 -16.63 0.43
N PRO A 296 7.68 -16.58 1.27
CA PRO A 296 8.08 -17.69 2.13
C PRO A 296 6.92 -18.27 2.98
N SER A 297 6.04 -17.42 3.50
CA SER A 297 4.94 -17.84 4.37
C SER A 297 3.98 -18.85 3.69
N HIS A 298 3.80 -18.78 2.38
CA HIS A 298 2.99 -19.75 1.64
C HIS A 298 3.54 -21.17 1.82
N PHE A 299 4.86 -21.33 1.70
CA PHE A 299 5.52 -22.63 1.87
C PHE A 299 5.48 -23.12 3.32
N ASN A 300 5.51 -22.20 4.28
CA ASN A 300 5.35 -22.54 5.70
C ASN A 300 3.94 -23.10 5.99
N TYR A 301 2.89 -22.52 5.42
CA TYR A 301 1.53 -23.07 5.56
C TYR A 301 1.35 -24.37 4.75
N LEU A 302 1.84 -24.38 3.50
CA LEU A 302 1.67 -25.52 2.60
C LEU A 302 2.35 -26.78 3.12
N GLN A 303 3.56 -26.69 3.70
CA GLN A 303 4.24 -27.88 4.22
C GLN A 303 3.42 -28.57 5.32
N PHE A 304 2.80 -27.81 6.23
CA PHE A 304 1.92 -28.38 7.26
C PHE A 304 0.61 -28.90 6.66
N ALA A 305 0.01 -28.17 5.71
CA ALA A 305 -1.25 -28.58 5.09
C ALA A 305 -1.08 -29.88 4.28
N TYR A 306 0.03 -30.05 3.58
CA TYR A 306 0.38 -31.30 2.88
C TYR A 306 0.71 -32.43 3.86
N TYR A 307 1.44 -32.14 4.93
CA TYR A 307 1.69 -33.11 5.99
C TYR A 307 0.38 -33.66 6.60
N ASN A 308 -0.54 -32.77 6.97
CA ASN A 308 -1.84 -33.15 7.53
C ASN A 308 -2.74 -33.87 6.52
N SER A 309 -2.47 -33.72 5.22
CA SER A 309 -3.13 -34.47 4.14
C SER A 309 -2.45 -35.81 3.82
N GLY A 310 -1.34 -36.16 4.50
CA GLY A 310 -0.55 -37.37 4.25
C GLY A 310 0.35 -37.32 3.00
N ASN A 311 0.48 -36.16 2.35
CA ASN A 311 1.34 -35.98 1.18
C ASN A 311 2.74 -35.51 1.60
N TYR A 312 3.54 -36.45 2.09
CA TYR A 312 4.89 -36.17 2.58
C TYR A 312 5.86 -35.72 1.48
N GLU A 313 5.67 -36.14 0.23
CA GLU A 313 6.50 -35.68 -0.89
C GLU A 313 6.39 -34.17 -1.08
N LYS A 314 5.16 -33.66 -1.12
CA LYS A 314 4.89 -32.22 -1.22
C LYS A 314 5.25 -31.45 0.04
N ALA A 315 5.07 -32.05 1.23
CA ALA A 315 5.52 -31.43 2.48
C ALA A 315 7.04 -31.21 2.50
N ILE A 316 7.82 -32.20 2.04
CA ILE A 316 9.28 -32.11 1.92
C ILE A 316 9.69 -31.06 0.89
N GLU A 317 9.05 -31.03 -0.28
CA GLU A 317 9.32 -30.02 -1.32
C GLU A 317 9.07 -28.60 -0.78
N CYS A 318 7.94 -28.36 -0.09
CA CYS A 318 7.62 -27.07 0.50
C CYS A 318 8.58 -26.68 1.63
N ALA A 319 8.93 -27.61 2.52
CA ALA A 319 9.89 -27.36 3.60
C ALA A 319 11.28 -26.99 3.04
N LYS A 320 11.78 -27.75 2.05
CA LYS A 320 13.05 -27.42 1.35
C LYS A 320 12.97 -26.07 0.64
N THR A 321 11.81 -25.73 0.06
CA THR A 321 11.60 -24.46 -0.63
C THR A 321 11.63 -23.28 0.35
N TYR A 322 10.99 -23.40 1.52
CA TYR A 322 11.09 -22.41 2.59
C TYR A 322 12.53 -22.22 3.08
N LEU A 323 13.27 -23.31 3.27
CA LEU A 323 14.66 -23.29 3.73
C LEU A 323 15.64 -22.67 2.72
N LEU A 324 15.23 -22.41 1.47
CA LEU A 324 16.01 -21.55 0.57
C LEU A 324 16.12 -20.12 1.11
N PHE A 325 15.07 -19.61 1.75
CA PHE A 325 15.03 -18.28 2.32
C PHE A 325 15.63 -18.26 3.73
N PHE A 326 15.25 -19.22 4.57
CA PHE A 326 15.68 -19.30 5.97
C PHE A 326 16.39 -20.62 6.27
N PRO A 327 17.65 -20.80 5.82
CA PRO A 327 18.35 -22.08 5.94
C PRO A 327 18.57 -22.55 7.39
N ASN A 328 18.63 -21.59 8.33
CA ASN A 328 18.88 -21.84 9.74
C ASN A 328 17.59 -21.90 10.59
N ASP A 329 16.40 -21.96 9.97
CA ASP A 329 15.14 -22.09 10.71
C ASP A 329 15.07 -23.46 11.39
N GLU A 330 15.18 -23.47 12.73
CA GLU A 330 15.26 -24.71 13.51
C GLU A 330 13.96 -25.53 13.39
N VAL A 331 12.81 -24.88 13.40
CA VAL A 331 11.49 -25.52 13.37
C VAL A 331 11.28 -26.20 12.03
N MET A 332 11.57 -25.51 10.93
CA MET A 332 11.43 -26.07 9.59
C MET A 332 12.42 -27.20 9.33
N ASN A 333 13.66 -27.11 9.84
CA ASN A 333 14.63 -28.19 9.75
C ASN A 333 14.17 -29.45 10.50
N GLN A 334 13.57 -29.29 11.68
CA GLN A 334 12.97 -30.40 12.43
C GLN A 334 11.78 -31.02 11.67
N ASN A 335 10.89 -30.20 11.10
CA ASN A 335 9.78 -30.67 10.27
C ASN A 335 10.28 -31.46 9.06
N LEU A 336 11.29 -30.94 8.35
CA LEU A 336 11.89 -31.62 7.20
C LEU A 336 12.49 -32.97 7.58
N ALA A 337 13.21 -33.05 8.70
CA ALA A 337 13.77 -34.30 9.21
C ALA A 337 12.65 -35.31 9.53
N TYR A 338 11.57 -34.86 10.16
CA TYR A 338 10.42 -35.68 10.48
C TYR A 338 9.73 -36.21 9.20
N TYR A 339 9.41 -35.36 8.23
CA TYR A 339 8.77 -35.80 6.97
C TYR A 339 9.66 -36.75 6.18
N THR A 340 10.97 -36.49 6.16
CA THR A 340 11.97 -37.36 5.52
C THR A 340 12.00 -38.75 6.17
N ALA A 341 11.94 -38.83 7.50
CA ALA A 341 11.93 -40.10 8.22
C ALA A 341 10.64 -40.89 7.95
N VAL A 342 9.49 -40.22 7.88
CA VAL A 342 8.19 -40.86 7.61
C VAL A 342 8.09 -41.37 6.17
N LEU A 343 8.52 -40.58 5.18
CA LEU A 343 8.52 -41.00 3.77
C LEU A 343 9.62 -42.04 3.47
N GLY A 344 10.74 -41.96 4.19
CA GLY A 344 11.94 -42.76 4.01
C GLY A 344 12.99 -42.04 3.15
N GLU A 345 14.25 -42.09 3.60
CA GLU A 345 15.37 -41.33 3.03
C GLU A 345 15.55 -41.54 1.52
N ARG A 346 15.39 -42.79 1.04
CA ARG A 346 15.57 -43.12 -0.38
C ARG A 346 14.57 -42.40 -1.29
N LEU A 347 13.33 -42.22 -0.83
CA LEU A 347 12.26 -41.54 -1.58
C LEU A 347 12.35 -40.02 -1.41
N ALA A 348 12.79 -39.55 -0.25
CA ALA A 348 12.96 -38.13 0.05
C ALA A 348 14.20 -37.49 -0.60
N ALA A 349 15.27 -38.26 -0.81
CA ALA A 349 16.54 -37.78 -1.39
C ALA A 349 16.41 -37.04 -2.73
N PRO A 350 15.66 -37.54 -3.74
CA PRO A 350 15.51 -36.83 -5.02
C PRO A 350 14.60 -35.60 -4.97
N ILE A 351 13.84 -35.39 -3.88
CA ILE A 351 12.91 -34.26 -3.78
C ILE A 351 13.71 -32.98 -3.54
N GLY A 352 13.76 -32.10 -4.55
CA GLY A 352 14.37 -30.78 -4.43
C GLY A 352 13.37 -29.72 -3.96
N PRO A 353 13.83 -28.48 -3.71
CA PRO A 353 12.95 -27.33 -3.62
C PRO A 353 12.39 -26.95 -5.00
N GLN A 354 11.27 -26.24 -5.03
CA GLN A 354 10.61 -25.84 -6.27
C GLN A 354 11.53 -24.99 -7.17
N GLU A 355 11.62 -25.38 -8.45
CA GLU A 355 12.57 -24.78 -9.40
C GLU A 355 12.30 -23.29 -9.68
N ASN A 356 11.03 -22.91 -9.85
CA ASN A 356 10.62 -21.50 -10.02
C ASN A 356 11.08 -20.61 -8.85
N ILE A 357 11.08 -21.14 -7.63
CA ILE A 357 11.53 -20.40 -6.43
C ILE A 357 13.04 -20.28 -6.36
N GLN A 358 13.78 -21.30 -6.79
CA GLN A 358 15.23 -21.21 -6.94
C GLN A 358 15.61 -20.09 -7.93
N VAL A 359 14.94 -20.04 -9.08
CA VAL A 359 15.14 -18.99 -10.10
C VAL A 359 14.75 -17.62 -9.55
N TYR A 360 13.61 -17.51 -8.87
CA TYR A 360 13.17 -16.27 -8.22
C TYR A 360 14.22 -15.74 -7.24
N ARG A 361 14.70 -16.61 -6.34
CA ARG A 361 15.70 -16.26 -5.33
C ARG A 361 17.01 -15.83 -5.98
N GLN A 362 17.51 -16.57 -6.96
CA GLN A 362 18.74 -16.23 -7.66
C GLN A 362 18.63 -14.86 -8.36
N ARG A 363 17.53 -14.60 -9.06
CA ARG A 363 17.23 -13.30 -9.66
C ARG A 363 17.23 -12.19 -8.61
N SER A 364 16.49 -12.40 -7.53
CA SER A 364 16.33 -11.38 -6.48
C SER A 364 17.65 -11.05 -5.78
N LEU A 365 18.49 -12.05 -5.49
CA LEU A 365 19.79 -11.82 -4.87
C LEU A 365 20.73 -11.05 -5.79
N LEU A 366 20.75 -11.37 -7.09
CA LEU A 366 21.57 -10.63 -8.06
C LEU A 366 21.09 -9.18 -8.23
N GLU A 367 19.77 -8.95 -8.24
CA GLU A 367 19.21 -7.59 -8.30
C GLU A 367 19.61 -6.78 -7.06
N LYS A 368 19.54 -7.39 -5.87
CA LYS A 368 19.97 -6.75 -4.62
C LYS A 368 21.47 -6.48 -4.57
N GLU A 369 22.30 -7.40 -5.05
CA GLU A 369 23.75 -7.19 -5.14
C GLU A 369 24.07 -5.94 -5.97
N LEU A 370 23.41 -5.76 -7.10
CA LEU A 370 23.56 -4.56 -7.95
C LEU A 370 23.07 -3.28 -7.25
N LEU A 371 21.93 -3.34 -6.57
CA LEU A 371 21.36 -2.19 -5.86
C LEU A 371 22.22 -1.78 -4.66
N PHE A 372 22.70 -2.74 -3.87
CA PHE A 372 23.62 -2.45 -2.76
C PHE A 372 24.98 -1.95 -3.24
N PHE A 373 25.49 -2.49 -4.36
CA PHE A 373 26.69 -1.94 -4.99
C PHE A 373 26.47 -0.49 -5.40
N SER A 374 25.33 -0.19 -6.02
CA SER A 374 24.96 1.17 -6.39
C SER A 374 24.84 2.11 -5.19
N TYR A 375 24.30 1.61 -4.07
CA TYR A 375 24.23 2.38 -2.84
C TYR A 375 25.63 2.66 -2.25
N ASP A 376 26.53 1.67 -2.22
CA ASP A 376 27.89 1.85 -1.69
C ASP A 376 28.74 2.81 -2.54
N VAL A 377 28.63 2.72 -3.87
CA VAL A 377 29.51 3.45 -4.80
C VAL A 377 28.94 4.80 -5.22
N PHE A 378 27.64 4.86 -5.52
CA PHE A 378 26.98 6.05 -6.06
C PHE A 378 26.08 6.76 -5.04
N GLY A 379 25.85 6.17 -3.86
CA GLY A 379 25.02 6.76 -2.82
C GLY A 379 23.52 6.70 -3.10
N ILE A 380 23.08 5.96 -4.14
CA ILE A 380 21.66 5.78 -4.46
C ILE A 380 21.03 4.86 -3.41
N PRO A 381 20.14 5.36 -2.54
CA PRO A 381 19.63 4.58 -1.42
C PRO A 381 18.80 3.39 -1.90
N PHE A 382 19.00 2.25 -1.25
CA PHE A 382 18.17 1.07 -1.43
C PHE A 382 17.75 0.52 -0.08
N VAL A 383 16.44 0.30 0.09
CA VAL A 383 15.85 -0.35 1.25
C VAL A 383 15.43 -1.75 0.83
N ASP A 384 16.08 -2.75 1.41
CA ASP A 384 15.76 -4.15 1.14
C ASP A 384 14.38 -4.50 1.74
N PRO A 385 13.41 -4.94 0.93
CA PRO A 385 12.09 -5.31 1.42
C PRO A 385 12.07 -6.68 2.13
N ASP A 386 13.09 -7.52 1.95
CA ASP A 386 13.09 -8.87 2.51
C ASP A 386 14.04 -9.04 3.69
N THR A 387 13.63 -9.86 4.65
CA THR A 387 14.44 -10.20 5.83
C THR A 387 15.45 -11.33 5.57
N TRP A 388 15.22 -12.12 4.52
CA TRP A 388 15.99 -13.33 4.20
C TRP A 388 17.25 -13.09 3.35
N THR A 389 17.55 -11.84 2.99
CA THR A 389 18.76 -11.53 2.22
C THR A 389 20.01 -11.89 3.03
N PRO A 390 20.89 -12.77 2.50
CA PRO A 390 22.13 -13.14 3.19
C PRO A 390 23.03 -11.92 3.40
N GLU A 391 23.67 -11.82 4.56
CA GLU A 391 24.53 -10.68 4.91
C GLU A 391 25.71 -10.51 3.93
N GLU A 392 26.14 -11.57 3.27
CA GLU A 392 27.23 -11.56 2.30
C GLU A 392 26.91 -10.74 1.05
N VAL A 393 25.62 -10.61 0.72
CA VAL A 393 25.16 -9.80 -0.42
C VAL A 393 25.31 -8.31 -0.14
N ILE A 394 25.34 -7.91 1.14
CA ILE A 394 25.46 -6.52 1.56
C ILE A 394 26.96 -6.17 1.70
N PRO A 395 27.46 -5.16 0.96
CA PRO A 395 28.84 -4.67 1.08
C PRO A 395 29.21 -4.38 2.53
N LYS A 396 30.43 -4.75 2.94
CA LYS A 396 30.91 -4.60 4.32
C LYS A 396 30.79 -3.15 4.82
N ARG A 397 31.14 -2.18 3.97
CA ARG A 397 31.03 -0.74 4.28
C ARG A 397 29.60 -0.33 4.62
N LEU A 398 28.63 -0.80 3.82
CA LEU A 398 27.22 -0.54 4.09
C LEU A 398 26.73 -1.24 5.36
N ARG A 399 27.16 -2.48 5.63
CA ARG A 399 26.83 -3.17 6.89
C ARG A 399 27.35 -2.43 8.11
N GLU A 400 28.59 -1.97 8.07
CA GLU A 400 29.19 -1.17 9.14
C GLU A 400 28.46 0.17 9.31
N LYS A 401 28.15 0.85 8.20
CA LYS A 401 27.37 2.10 8.21
C LYS A 401 25.98 1.89 8.82
N GLN A 402 25.23 0.90 8.37
CA GLN A 402 23.89 0.57 8.88
C GLN A 402 23.93 0.17 10.36
N LYS A 403 24.99 -0.53 10.80
CA LYS A 403 25.18 -0.87 12.21
C LYS A 403 25.35 0.39 13.08
N VAL A 404 26.21 1.32 12.66
CA VAL A 404 26.42 2.60 13.36
C VAL A 404 25.13 3.44 13.37
N GLU A 405 24.41 3.50 12.25
CA GLU A 405 23.12 4.21 12.16
C GLU A 405 22.07 3.58 13.09
N ARG A 406 21.97 2.25 13.15
CA ARG A 406 21.06 1.55 14.08
C ARG A 406 21.43 1.80 15.54
N GLU A 407 22.71 1.73 15.91
CA GLU A 407 23.18 2.04 17.27
C GLU A 407 22.88 3.49 17.64
N THR A 408 23.06 4.42 16.71
CA THR A 408 22.75 5.83 16.90
C THR A 408 21.25 6.04 17.07
N ALA A 409 20.42 5.42 16.24
CA ALA A 409 18.96 5.48 16.33
C ALA A 409 18.43 4.86 17.63
N ALA A 410 19.02 3.75 18.09
CA ALA A 410 18.69 3.13 19.37
C ALA A 410 19.01 4.07 20.54
N ARG A 411 20.18 4.73 20.54
CA ARG A 411 20.55 5.72 21.55
C ARG A 411 19.59 6.91 21.56
N ILE A 412 19.25 7.46 20.38
CA ILE A 412 18.28 8.56 20.26
C ILE A 412 16.90 8.13 20.80
N SER A 413 16.46 6.91 20.48
CA SER A 413 15.17 6.39 20.96
C SER A 413 15.15 6.21 22.48
N GLU A 414 16.26 5.78 23.08
CA GLU A 414 16.43 5.69 24.52
C GLU A 414 16.42 7.08 25.18
N GLU A 415 17.14 8.05 24.62
CA GLU A 415 17.14 9.44 25.09
C GLU A 415 15.73 10.05 25.05
N ILE A 416 14.99 9.85 23.95
CA ILE A 416 13.59 10.29 23.83
C ILE A 416 12.72 9.59 24.87
N GLY A 417 12.88 8.28 25.07
CA GLY A 417 12.12 7.52 26.07
C GLY A 417 12.38 7.99 27.50
N ASN A 418 13.62 8.34 27.83
CA ASN A 418 13.98 8.91 29.13
C ASN A 418 13.40 10.31 29.30
N LEU A 419 13.48 11.16 28.28
CA LEU A 419 12.87 12.49 28.30
C LEU A 419 11.34 12.41 28.45
N MET A 420 10.68 11.47 27.77
CA MET A 420 9.24 11.26 27.91
C MET A 420 8.86 10.87 29.34
N LYS A 421 9.62 10.00 30.00
CA LYS A 421 9.41 9.65 31.41
C LYS A 421 9.62 10.85 32.33
N GLU A 422 10.65 11.66 32.08
CA GLU A 422 10.89 12.89 32.85
C GLU A 422 9.70 13.86 32.70
N ILE A 423 9.21 14.07 31.47
CA ILE A 423 8.02 14.88 31.21
C ILE A 423 6.79 14.30 31.94
N GLU A 424 6.56 12.99 31.90
CA GLU A 424 5.47 12.34 32.62
C GLU A 424 5.58 12.60 34.13
N THR A 425 6.77 12.44 34.72
CA THR A 425 6.97 12.73 36.15
C THR A 425 6.71 14.19 36.51
N LEU A 426 7.17 15.14 35.69
CA LEU A 426 6.92 16.57 35.90
C LEU A 426 5.43 16.93 35.74
N VAL A 427 4.72 16.27 34.81
CA VAL A 427 3.27 16.44 34.65
C VAL A 427 2.52 15.85 35.84
N GLU A 428 2.94 14.68 36.35
CA GLU A 428 2.38 14.07 37.56
C GLU A 428 2.63 14.92 38.81
N GLU A 429 3.83 15.46 38.99
CA GLU A 429 4.15 16.36 40.10
C GLU A 429 3.33 17.63 40.02
N LYS A 430 3.25 18.26 38.84
CA LYS A 430 2.46 19.47 38.64
C LYS A 430 0.96 19.24 38.80
N THR A 431 0.46 18.07 38.40
CA THR A 431 -0.95 17.70 38.64
C THR A 431 -1.20 17.45 40.12
N LYS A 432 -0.31 16.77 40.85
CA LYS A 432 -0.38 16.65 42.32
C LYS A 432 -0.34 18.01 43.01
N GLU A 433 0.58 18.90 42.64
CA GLU A 433 0.64 20.27 43.16
C GLU A 433 -0.66 21.03 42.87
N SER A 434 -1.24 20.89 41.67
CA SER A 434 -2.51 21.54 41.33
C SER A 434 -3.71 20.98 42.11
N VAL A 435 -3.71 19.67 42.39
CA VAL A 435 -4.74 19.02 43.20
C VAL A 435 -4.60 19.43 44.66
N ASP A 436 -3.39 19.44 45.23
CA ASP A 436 -3.14 19.93 46.59
C ASP A 436 -3.52 21.40 46.73
N MET A 437 -3.16 22.24 45.75
CA MET A 437 -3.56 23.66 45.73
C MET A 437 -5.08 23.82 45.70
N SER A 438 -5.81 22.95 44.97
CA SER A 438 -7.28 22.95 44.97
C SER A 438 -7.89 22.51 46.31
N VAL A 439 -7.21 21.66 47.09
CA VAL A 439 -7.61 21.21 48.43
C VAL A 439 -7.38 22.30 49.49
N PHE A 440 -6.40 23.20 49.29
CA PHE A 440 -6.15 24.33 50.19
C PHE A 440 -7.02 25.57 49.93
N VAL A 441 -7.74 25.66 48.79
CA VAL A 441 -8.73 26.73 48.56
C VAL A 441 -10.01 26.41 49.33
N ARG A 442 -10.01 26.69 50.63
CA ARG A 442 -11.26 26.79 51.41
C ARG A 442 -12.01 28.04 50.97
N GLU A 443 -13.29 27.91 50.61
CA GLU A 443 -14.16 29.07 50.42
C GLU A 443 -14.22 29.89 51.72
N GLY A 444 -13.85 31.17 51.63
CA GLY A 444 -13.88 32.11 52.76
C GLY A 444 -12.52 32.28 53.45
N GLY A 445 -11.74 33.24 52.98
CA GLY A 445 -10.57 33.81 53.65
C GLY A 445 -10.69 35.33 53.74
N PRO A 446 -9.88 36.01 54.58
CA PRO A 446 -9.87 37.46 54.66
C PRO A 446 -9.51 38.09 53.30
N LEU A 447 -10.15 39.21 52.97
CA LEU A 447 -9.82 39.98 51.76
C LEU A 447 -8.40 40.53 51.87
N LEU A 448 -7.64 40.49 50.77
CA LEU A 448 -6.22 40.89 50.74
C LEU A 448 -6.00 42.41 50.85
N TYR A 449 -7.06 43.21 50.67
CA TYR A 449 -6.98 44.68 50.65
C TYR A 449 -7.93 45.29 51.69
N ASP A 450 -7.42 46.28 52.42
CA ASP A 450 -8.19 47.07 53.38
C ASP A 450 -9.18 48.00 52.66
N GLY A 451 -10.41 48.07 53.16
CA GLY A 451 -11.49 48.90 52.58
C GLY A 451 -12.47 48.13 51.67
N LEU A 452 -12.19 46.86 51.37
CA LEU A 452 -13.10 45.97 50.65
C LEU A 452 -14.01 45.20 51.60
N SER A 453 -15.26 44.96 51.19
CA SER A 453 -16.19 44.12 51.96
C SER A 453 -16.89 43.10 51.08
N VAL A 454 -17.12 41.87 51.58
CA VAL A 454 -17.89 40.86 50.84
C VAL A 454 -19.38 41.14 51.05
N ALA A 455 -20.05 41.60 49.99
CA ALA A 455 -21.49 41.87 50.01
C ALA A 455 -22.32 40.58 49.87
N MET A 456 -21.86 39.62 49.06
CA MET A 456 -22.51 38.31 48.88
C MET A 456 -21.48 37.20 48.70
N ASN A 457 -21.74 36.03 49.28
CA ASN A 457 -20.87 34.85 49.20
C ASN A 457 -21.48 33.74 48.32
N SER A 458 -20.70 32.66 48.13
CA SER A 458 -21.05 31.51 47.27
C SER A 458 -22.38 30.86 47.62
N ARG A 459 -22.76 30.86 48.91
CA ARG A 459 -24.05 30.31 49.39
C ARG A 459 -25.24 31.15 48.93
N LEU A 460 -25.12 32.48 48.92
CA LEU A 460 -26.19 33.39 48.48
C LEU A 460 -26.32 33.43 46.95
N LEU A 461 -25.22 33.21 46.23
CA LEU A 461 -25.16 33.30 44.77
C LEU A 461 -25.37 31.94 44.05
N ASN A 462 -25.68 30.89 44.82
CA ASN A 462 -25.94 29.53 44.35
C ASN A 462 -24.91 29.03 43.32
N GLY A 463 -23.62 29.25 43.60
CA GLY A 463 -22.52 28.87 42.71
C GLY A 463 -21.20 28.76 43.46
N SER A 464 -20.45 27.71 43.17
CA SER A 464 -19.11 27.49 43.72
C SER A 464 -18.16 28.62 43.32
N GLN A 465 -17.42 29.17 44.29
CA GLN A 465 -16.43 30.24 44.12
C GLN A 465 -16.97 31.59 43.60
N ARG A 466 -18.25 31.91 43.81
CA ARG A 466 -18.81 33.24 43.50
C ARG A 466 -18.76 34.16 44.71
N VAL A 467 -18.37 35.41 44.49
CA VAL A 467 -18.37 36.45 45.51
C VAL A 467 -18.72 37.80 44.87
N VAL A 468 -19.51 38.61 45.57
CA VAL A 468 -19.67 40.04 45.24
C VAL A 468 -18.89 40.82 46.29
N VAL A 469 -17.95 41.64 45.83
CA VAL A 469 -17.09 42.46 46.70
C VAL A 469 -17.44 43.93 46.44
N ASP A 470 -17.71 44.65 47.52
CA ASP A 470 -17.98 46.08 47.52
C ASP A 470 -16.72 46.87 47.89
N GLY A 471 -16.60 48.09 47.37
CA GLY A 471 -15.44 48.97 47.54
C GLY A 471 -14.27 48.73 46.57
N VAL A 472 -14.43 47.87 45.56
CA VAL A 472 -13.38 47.54 44.58
C VAL A 472 -13.01 48.72 43.67
N ILE A 473 -13.99 49.54 43.34
CA ILE A 473 -13.83 50.74 42.53
C ILE A 473 -14.50 51.90 43.24
N SER A 474 -13.96 53.10 43.07
CA SER A 474 -14.61 54.32 43.53
C SER A 474 -15.87 54.61 42.70
N GLU A 475 -16.75 55.46 43.24
CA GLU A 475 -17.99 55.85 42.54
C GLU A 475 -17.70 56.54 41.19
N GLU A 476 -16.61 57.32 41.11
CA GLU A 476 -16.16 57.97 39.88
C GLU A 476 -15.68 56.94 38.83
N GLU A 477 -14.91 55.94 39.25
CA GLU A 477 -14.45 54.85 38.38
C GLU A 477 -15.61 53.97 37.91
N CYS A 478 -16.63 53.75 38.76
CA CYS A 478 -17.85 53.04 38.38
C CYS A 478 -18.60 53.77 37.27
N LEU A 479 -18.75 55.09 37.39
CA LEU A 479 -19.38 55.92 36.36
C LEU A 479 -18.60 55.91 35.05
N GLU A 480 -17.26 56.00 35.10
CA GLU A 480 -16.41 55.89 33.90
C GLU A 480 -16.51 54.49 33.24
N LEU A 481 -16.48 53.42 34.03
CA LEU A 481 -16.63 52.05 33.53
C LEU A 481 -18.00 51.86 32.87
N GLN A 482 -19.05 52.43 33.45
CA GLN A 482 -20.40 52.37 32.90
C GLN A 482 -20.50 53.14 31.57
N LYS A 483 -19.84 54.30 31.45
CA LYS A 483 -19.72 55.03 30.17
C LYS A 483 -18.99 54.21 29.12
N LEU A 484 -17.85 53.59 29.46
CA LEU A 484 -17.06 52.77 28.54
C LEU A 484 -17.85 51.53 28.08
N THR A 485 -18.57 50.87 28.99
CA THR A 485 -19.38 49.69 28.66
C THR A 485 -20.55 50.07 27.75
N ASN A 486 -21.21 51.19 28.00
CA ASN A 486 -22.28 51.70 27.13
C ASN A 486 -21.76 52.12 25.74
N ALA A 487 -20.55 52.70 25.66
CA ALA A 487 -19.90 53.02 24.40
C ALA A 487 -19.50 51.75 23.62
N ALA A 488 -18.97 50.73 24.29
CA ALA A 488 -18.63 49.45 23.67
C ALA A 488 -19.89 48.68 23.21
N ALA A 489 -20.98 48.71 23.98
CA ALA A 489 -22.25 48.09 23.64
C ALA A 489 -22.94 48.76 22.43
N SER A 490 -22.66 50.04 22.17
CA SER A 490 -23.18 50.77 21.02
C SER A 490 -22.26 50.72 19.79
N ALA A 491 -21.01 50.29 19.94
CA ALA A 491 -20.02 50.18 18.85
C ALA A 491 -19.82 48.74 18.31
N GLY A 492 -20.39 47.71 18.95
CA GLY A 492 -20.23 46.31 18.53
C GLY A 492 -21.41 45.77 17.72
N ASP A 493 -21.15 45.25 16.52
CA ASP A 493 -22.08 44.37 15.81
C ASP A 493 -22.06 42.98 16.47
N GLY A 494 -23.22 42.53 16.93
CA GLY A 494 -23.35 41.21 17.51
C GLY A 494 -22.89 40.11 16.54
N TYR A 495 -21.95 39.28 17.00
CA TYR A 495 -21.69 37.92 16.51
C TYR A 495 -21.42 37.75 15.01
N ARG A 496 -20.16 37.93 14.59
CA ARG A 496 -19.61 37.13 13.49
C ARG A 496 -18.77 35.99 14.07
N GLY A 497 -19.27 34.77 13.93
CA GLY A 497 -18.69 33.53 14.43
C GLY A 497 -17.27 33.26 13.95
N LYS A 498 -16.28 33.74 14.71
CA LYS A 498 -14.93 33.17 14.75
C LYS A 498 -14.66 32.70 16.17
N THR A 499 -14.63 31.38 16.34
CA THR A 499 -14.14 30.73 17.56
C THR A 499 -12.66 31.06 17.77
N SER A 500 -12.34 31.68 18.90
CA SER A 500 -10.95 31.85 19.36
C SER A 500 -10.43 30.53 19.93
N LEU A 501 -9.27 30.10 19.43
CA LEU A 501 -8.48 28.98 19.94
C LEU A 501 -7.79 29.39 21.25
N THR A 502 -8.52 29.38 22.37
CA THR A 502 -7.99 29.14 23.73
C THR A 502 -9.13 29.22 24.75
N LEU A 503 -9.32 28.11 25.48
CA LEU A 503 -10.06 27.90 26.74
C LEU A 503 -11.55 27.52 26.70
N PRO A 504 -11.98 26.61 27.62
CA PRO A 504 -13.26 25.91 27.56
C PRO A 504 -14.40 26.68 28.23
N ALA A 505 -15.61 26.35 27.74
CA ALA A 505 -16.96 26.63 28.22
C ALA A 505 -17.13 27.43 29.54
N ARG A 506 -17.92 28.50 29.48
CA ARG A 506 -18.65 29.01 30.65
C ARG A 506 -20.17 29.06 30.38
N PRO A 507 -20.98 28.90 31.46
CA PRO A 507 -22.39 28.56 31.37
C PRO A 507 -23.28 29.79 31.19
N SER A 508 -24.50 29.50 30.72
CA SER A 508 -25.64 30.38 30.49
C SER A 508 -25.91 31.39 31.60
N MET A 509 -26.14 32.65 31.19
CA MET A 509 -26.78 33.68 32.01
C MET A 509 -28.28 33.39 32.17
N ALA A 510 -28.80 33.65 33.36
CA ALA A 510 -30.18 34.03 33.62
C ALA A 510 -30.18 35.51 34.00
#